data_AF-A0AAW2W5C8-F1
#
_entry.id   AF-A0AAW2W5C8-F1
#
_cell.length_a   1.000
_cell.length_b   1.000
_cell.length_c   1.000
_cell.angle_alpha   90.00
_cell.angle_beta   90.00
_cell.angle_gamma   90.00
#
_symmetry.space_group_name_H-M   'P 1'
#
loop_
_entity.id
_entity.type
_entity.pdbx_description
1 polymer ?
#
loop_
_entity_poly.entity_id
_entity_poly.type
_entity_poly.pdbx_seq_one_letter_code
_entity_poly.pdbx_strand_id
1 'polypeptide(L)'
;MATSSGGSIISPPDLQPASKDDRVDVFWHEDMLKHDTGRGVFDTGMDPGFLDVLENHPENSDRVKNMVSILKRGPIAPFVSWYQGRAALISELLSFHTQDCNNKFAAERKL
;
A
#
# COMPACT_ATOMS: atom_id res chain seq x y z
N MET A 1 -2.09 2.62 -49.60
CA MET A 1 -3.36 2.62 -48.84
C MET A 1 -3.22 1.59 -47.73
N ALA A 2 -3.03 2.02 -46.49
CA ALA A 2 -3.06 1.15 -45.32
C ALA A 2 -4.35 1.48 -44.56
N THR A 3 -5.26 0.52 -44.50
CA THR A 3 -6.53 0.66 -43.79
C THR A 3 -6.25 0.58 -42.29
N SER A 4 -6.40 1.69 -41.57
CA SER A 4 -6.43 1.71 -40.11
C SER A 4 -7.75 1.08 -39.64
N SER A 5 -7.71 -0.16 -39.19
CA SER A 5 -8.81 -0.75 -38.43
C SER A 5 -8.89 -0.04 -37.07
N GLY A 6 -9.91 0.81 -36.90
CA GLY A 6 -10.24 1.43 -35.63
C GLY A 6 -10.54 0.35 -34.60
N GLY A 7 -9.62 0.11 -33.68
CA GLY A 7 -9.88 -0.69 -32.50
C GLY A 7 -10.95 0.01 -31.67
N SER A 8 -12.11 -0.62 -31.52
CA SER A 8 -13.12 -0.19 -30.55
C SER A 8 -12.45 -0.11 -29.19
N ILE A 9 -12.29 1.12 -28.68
CA ILE A 9 -12.07 1.33 -27.26
C ILE A 9 -13.34 0.80 -26.60
N ILE A 10 -13.24 -0.37 -25.99
CA ILE A 10 -14.31 -0.94 -25.18
C ILE A 10 -14.43 0.03 -24.00
N SER A 11 -15.41 0.92 -24.04
CA SER A 11 -15.76 1.72 -22.87
C SER A 11 -15.96 0.75 -21.71
N PRO A 12 -15.35 0.98 -20.54
CA PRO A 12 -15.61 0.13 -19.40
C PRO A 12 -17.13 0.07 -19.18
N PRO A 13 -17.67 -1.10 -18.82
CA PRO A 13 -19.09 -1.20 -18.49
C PRO A 13 -19.41 -0.11 -17.47
N ASP A 14 -20.59 0.49 -17.61
CA ASP A 14 -21.08 1.54 -16.72
C ASP A 14 -21.24 0.91 -15.32
N LEU A 15 -20.17 0.92 -14.53
CA LEU A 15 -20.12 0.32 -13.20
C LEU A 15 -20.99 1.18 -12.30
N GLN A 16 -22.22 0.72 -12.06
CA GLN A 16 -23.10 1.38 -11.11
C GLN A 16 -22.47 1.33 -9.71
N PRO A 17 -22.48 2.44 -8.94
CA PRO A 17 -21.97 2.44 -7.59
C PRO A 17 -22.71 1.41 -6.73
N ALA A 18 -21.97 0.66 -5.91
CA ALA A 18 -22.58 -0.30 -4.98
C ALA A 18 -23.53 0.38 -4.01
N SER A 19 -24.58 -0.36 -3.64
CA SER A 19 -25.38 -0.07 -2.46
C SER A 19 -24.48 0.00 -1.23
N LYS A 20 -24.88 0.73 -0.18
CA LYS A 20 -24.00 0.96 0.97
C LYS A 20 -23.54 -0.34 1.64
N ASP A 21 -24.37 -1.38 1.63
CA ASP A 21 -24.10 -2.67 2.27
C ASP A 21 -23.20 -3.59 1.42
N ASP A 22 -22.98 -3.25 0.13
CA ASP A 22 -22.13 -4.01 -0.80
C ASP A 22 -20.73 -3.38 -0.97
N ARG A 23 -20.38 -2.36 -0.18
CA ARG A 23 -19.09 -1.68 -0.28
C ARG A 23 -18.03 -2.36 0.57
N VAL A 24 -16.79 -2.26 0.11
CA VAL A 24 -15.61 -2.68 0.86
C VAL A 24 -15.16 -1.53 1.76
N ASP A 25 -15.15 -1.77 3.06
CA ASP A 25 -14.61 -0.85 4.04
C ASP A 25 -13.07 -0.88 4.00
N VAL A 26 -12.46 0.29 3.78
CA VAL A 26 -11.01 0.47 3.72
C VAL A 26 -10.58 1.43 4.82
N PHE A 27 -9.69 0.96 5.69
CA PHE A 27 -9.09 1.75 6.76
C PHE A 27 -7.70 2.24 6.33
N TRP A 28 -7.48 3.55 6.35
CA TRP A 28 -6.23 4.15 5.85
C TRP A 28 -5.73 5.26 6.76
N HIS A 29 -4.40 5.34 6.90
CA HIS A 29 -3.72 6.44 7.57
C HIS A 29 -2.50 6.84 6.74
N GLU A 30 -2.29 8.14 6.52
CA GLU A 30 -1.21 8.63 5.65
C GLU A 30 0.20 8.25 6.15
N ASP A 31 0.36 8.04 7.46
CA ASP A 31 1.63 7.58 8.05
C ASP A 31 2.09 6.21 7.54
N MET A 32 1.22 5.41 6.91
CA MET A 32 1.63 4.16 6.25
C MET A 32 2.67 4.40 5.14
N LEU A 33 2.76 5.62 4.61
CA LEU A 33 3.75 6.00 3.60
C LEU A 33 5.09 6.45 4.19
N LYS A 34 5.19 6.62 5.51
CA LYS A 34 6.40 7.07 6.19
C LYS A 34 7.39 5.93 6.49
N HIS A 35 7.00 4.67 6.26
CA HIS A 35 7.89 3.55 6.45
C HIS A 35 8.98 3.55 5.37
N ASP A 36 10.23 3.76 5.79
CA ASP A 36 11.40 3.59 4.95
C ASP A 36 11.85 2.13 5.01
N THR A 37 11.78 1.45 3.87
CA THR A 37 12.16 0.05 3.71
C THR A 37 13.56 -0.11 3.13
N GLY A 38 14.29 1.00 2.93
CA GLY A 38 15.61 1.00 2.33
C GLY A 38 15.61 0.70 0.83
N ARG A 39 16.83 0.55 0.30
CA ARG A 39 17.10 0.24 -1.11
C ARG A 39 18.19 -0.82 -1.23
N GLY A 40 18.11 -1.67 -2.23
CA GLY A 40 19.02 -2.79 -2.44
C GLY A 40 18.45 -3.77 -3.46
N VAL A 41 18.70 -5.07 -3.26
CA VAL A 41 18.04 -6.15 -4.00
C VAL A 41 17.25 -7.02 -3.01
N PHE A 42 15.96 -7.24 -3.29
CA PHE A 42 15.04 -7.92 -2.37
C PHE A 42 15.14 -7.41 -0.91
N ASP A 43 15.32 -8.32 0.04
CA ASP A 43 15.28 -8.08 1.49
C ASP A 43 16.58 -7.50 2.05
N THR A 44 17.54 -7.12 1.19
CA THR A 44 18.85 -6.62 1.66
C THR A 44 18.69 -5.31 2.43
N GLY A 45 17.78 -4.42 1.98
CA GLY A 45 17.49 -3.15 2.66
C GLY A 45 18.65 -2.13 2.69
N MET A 46 19.82 -2.47 2.15
CA MET A 46 21.02 -1.62 2.13
C MET A 46 21.88 -1.87 0.89
N ASP A 47 22.83 -0.97 0.64
CA ASP A 47 23.85 -1.12 -0.40
C ASP A 47 24.99 -2.04 0.08
N PRO A 48 25.22 -3.21 -0.54
CA PRO A 48 26.32 -4.09 -0.18
C PRO A 48 27.66 -3.70 -0.86
N GLY A 49 27.69 -2.63 -1.67
CA GLY A 49 28.91 -2.06 -2.27
C GLY A 49 29.31 -2.64 -3.62
N PHE A 50 28.49 -3.51 -4.21
CA PHE A 50 28.74 -4.13 -5.51
C PHE A 50 27.52 -4.15 -6.45
N LEU A 51 26.42 -3.48 -6.08
CA LEU A 51 25.23 -3.38 -6.92
C LEU A 51 25.34 -2.17 -7.85
N ASP A 52 25.11 -2.38 -9.15
CA ASP A 52 25.07 -1.27 -10.13
C ASP A 52 23.84 -0.37 -9.94
N VAL A 53 22.73 -0.93 -9.44
CA VAL A 53 21.48 -0.21 -9.16
C VAL A 53 20.90 -0.69 -7.84
N LEU A 54 20.58 0.25 -6.96
CA LEU A 54 19.80 -0.01 -5.75
C LEU A 54 18.32 0.21 -6.04
N GLU A 55 17.54 -0.86 -6.05
CA GLU A 55 16.10 -0.78 -6.25
C GLU A 55 15.40 -0.45 -4.94
N ASN A 56 14.26 0.23 -5.02
CA ASN A 56 13.39 0.38 -3.85
C ASN A 56 12.90 -1.01 -3.42
N HIS A 57 12.90 -1.29 -2.11
CA HIS A 57 12.41 -2.55 -1.57
C HIS A 57 11.00 -2.88 -2.11
N PRO A 58 10.64 -4.14 -2.41
CA PRO A 58 9.32 -4.48 -2.96
C PRO A 58 8.12 -3.97 -2.12
N GLU A 59 8.32 -3.72 -0.83
CA GLU A 59 7.30 -3.20 0.10
C GLU A 59 7.34 -1.67 0.29
N ASN A 60 8.01 -0.92 -0.59
CA ASN A 60 8.19 0.52 -0.48
C ASN A 60 6.88 1.35 -0.56
N SER A 61 6.98 2.60 -0.11
CA SER A 61 5.88 3.55 -0.08
C SER A 61 5.29 3.91 -1.45
N ASP A 62 6.07 3.89 -2.54
CA ASP A 62 5.55 4.18 -3.89
C ASP A 62 4.62 3.07 -4.38
N ARG A 63 4.95 1.82 -4.08
CA ARG A 63 4.05 0.69 -4.35
C ARG A 63 2.74 0.85 -3.60
N VAL A 64 2.79 1.22 -2.31
CA VAL A 64 1.59 1.47 -1.50
C VAL A 64 0.78 2.65 -2.04
N LYS A 65 1.41 3.78 -2.40
CA LYS A 65 0.74 4.94 -3.03
C LYS A 65 -0.02 4.53 -4.28
N ASN A 66 0.57 3.68 -5.12
CA ASN A 66 -0.08 3.21 -6.34
C ASN A 66 -1.30 2.34 -6.03
N MET A 67 -1.21 1.41 -5.07
CA MET A 67 -2.37 0.62 -4.62
C MET A 67 -3.50 1.52 -4.09
N VAL A 68 -3.17 2.48 -3.22
CA VAL A 68 -4.16 3.44 -2.68
C VAL A 68 -4.77 4.29 -3.80
N SER A 69 -3.99 4.67 -4.81
CA SER A 69 -4.50 5.43 -5.95
C SER A 69 -5.54 4.66 -6.77
N ILE A 70 -5.34 3.35 -6.94
CA ILE A 70 -6.29 2.46 -7.63
C ILE A 70 -7.60 2.39 -6.83
N LEU A 71 -7.52 2.28 -5.51
CA LEU A 71 -8.73 2.27 -4.66
C LEU A 71 -9.45 3.62 -4.65
N LYS A 72 -8.72 4.74 -4.71
CA LYS A 72 -9.31 6.09 -4.68
C LYS A 72 -9.88 6.54 -6.02
N ARG A 73 -9.26 6.14 -7.14
CA ARG A 73 -9.54 6.70 -8.49
C ARG A 73 -9.77 5.66 -9.57
N GLY A 74 -9.50 4.39 -9.30
CA GLY A 74 -9.68 3.31 -10.26
C GLY A 74 -11.14 2.84 -10.35
N PRO A 75 -11.41 1.84 -11.21
CA PRO A 75 -12.76 1.33 -11.45
C PRO A 75 -13.50 0.80 -10.22
N ILE A 76 -12.76 0.42 -9.16
CA ILE A 76 -13.34 -0.07 -7.91
C ILE A 76 -13.72 1.06 -6.94
N ALA A 77 -13.32 2.31 -7.19
CA ALA A 77 -13.57 3.43 -6.27
C ALA A 77 -15.05 3.61 -5.86
N PRO A 78 -16.06 3.42 -6.74
CA PRO A 78 -17.47 3.49 -6.37
C PRO A 78 -17.94 2.43 -5.36
N PHE A 79 -17.12 1.39 -5.16
CA PHE A 79 -17.38 0.24 -4.28
C PHE A 79 -16.60 0.31 -2.97
N VAL A 80 -15.91 1.41 -2.68
CA VAL A 80 -15.08 1.56 -1.49
C VAL A 80 -15.66 2.59 -0.52
N SER A 81 -15.73 2.23 0.75
CA SER A 81 -16.01 3.13 1.87
C SER A 81 -14.72 3.40 2.64
N TRP A 82 -14.33 4.66 2.83
CA TRP A 82 -13.08 5.01 3.50
C TRP A 82 -13.29 5.38 4.97
N TYR A 83 -12.42 4.84 5.81
CA TYR A 83 -12.37 5.11 7.24
C TYR A 83 -10.95 5.48 7.67
N GLN A 84 -10.86 6.27 8.72
CA GLN A 84 -9.58 6.66 9.31
C GLN A 84 -8.98 5.46 10.05
N GLY A 85 -7.79 5.03 9.63
CA GLY A 85 -6.98 4.07 10.38
C GLY A 85 -6.38 4.70 11.64
N ARG A 86 -5.91 3.87 12.58
CA ARG A 86 -5.22 4.32 13.79
C ARG A 86 -4.04 3.41 14.11
N ALA A 87 -3.10 3.93 14.89
CA ALA A 87 -2.07 3.09 15.51
C ALA A 87 -2.72 2.10 16.50
N ALA A 88 -2.15 0.90 16.58
CA ALA A 88 -2.49 -0.07 17.60
C ALA A 88 -2.03 0.42 18.99
N LEU A 89 -2.82 0.14 20.01
CA LEU A 89 -2.44 0.36 21.41
C LEU A 89 -1.44 -0.71 21.86
N ILE A 90 -0.59 -0.39 22.84
CA ILE A 90 0.33 -1.36 23.42
C ILE A 90 -0.42 -2.58 23.97
N SER A 91 -1.56 -2.37 24.63
CA SER A 91 -2.40 -3.47 25.12
C SER A 91 -2.92 -4.38 24.01
N GLU A 92 -3.18 -3.83 22.82
CA GLU A 92 -3.63 -4.60 21.65
C GLU A 92 -2.47 -5.39 21.05
N LEU A 93 -1.28 -4.78 20.94
CA LEU A 93 -0.07 -5.48 20.51
C LEU A 93 0.26 -6.64 21.45
N LEU A 94 0.09 -6.46 22.76
CA LEU A 94 0.34 -7.49 23.77
C LEU A 94 -0.66 -8.65 23.76
N SER A 95 -1.76 -8.56 23.01
CA SER A 95 -2.68 -9.69 22.84
C SER A 95 -2.10 -10.81 21.95
N PHE A 96 -1.06 -10.49 21.16
CA PHE A 96 -0.36 -11.44 20.27
C PHE A 96 1.16 -11.45 20.46
N HIS A 97 1.77 -10.34 20.87
CA HIS A 97 3.22 -10.19 21.06
C HIS A 97 3.62 -10.20 22.54
N THR A 98 4.81 -10.71 22.83
CA THR A 98 5.39 -10.58 24.17
C THR A 98 5.89 -9.16 24.43
N GLN A 99 5.99 -8.78 25.70
CA GLN A 99 6.55 -7.47 26.09
C GLN A 99 7.98 -7.26 25.56
N ASP A 100 8.80 -8.32 25.53
CA ASP A 100 10.17 -8.25 25.00
C ASP A 100 10.21 -7.92 23.51
N CYS A 101 9.26 -8.44 22.73
CA CYS A 101 9.12 -8.11 21.31
C CYS A 101 8.81 -6.61 21.12
N ASN A 102 7.84 -6.09 21.88
CA ASN A 102 7.48 -4.67 21.82
C ASN A 102 8.62 -3.74 22.27
N ASN A 103 9.40 -4.15 23.28
CA ASN A 103 10.55 -3.38 23.77
C ASN A 103 11.64 -3.25 22.69
N LYS A 104 11.88 -4.30 21.89
CA LYS A 104 12.84 -4.26 20.77
C LYS A 104 12.43 -3.24 19.71
N PHE A 105 11.17 -3.26 19.27
CA PHE A 105 10.66 -2.28 18.31
C PHE A 105 10.69 -0.83 18.84
N ALA A 106 10.45 -0.64 20.14
CA ALA A 106 10.53 0.68 20.76
C ALA A 106 11.98 1.23 20.80
N ALA A 107 12.98 0.35 20.93
CA ALA A 107 14.39 0.73 20.89
C ALA A 107 14.86 1.12 19.48
N GLU A 108 14.34 0.47 18.44
CA GLU A 108 14.69 0.74 17.03
C GLU A 108 14.08 2.04 16.49
N ARG A 109 13.02 2.58 17.12
CA ARG A 109 12.36 3.85 16.75
C ARG A 109 13.11 5.13 17.17
N LYS A 110 14.29 5.04 17.80
CA LYS A 110 15.02 6.19 18.38
C LYS A 110 16.16 6.75 17.50
N LEU A 111 16.14 6.51 16.19
CA LEU A 111 17.06 7.14 15.24
C LEU A 111 16.29 7.94 14.20
#